data_AF-Q6X9Y3-F1
#
_entry.id   AF-Q6X9Y3-F1
#
_cell.length_a   1.000
_cell.length_b   1.000
_cell.length_c   1.000
_cell.angle_alpha   90.00
_cell.angle_beta   90.00
_cell.angle_gamma   90.00
#
_symmetry.space_group_name_H-M   'P 1'
#
loop_
_entity.id
_entity.type
_entity.pdbx_description
1 polymer ?
#
loop_
_entity_poly.entity_id
_entity_poly.type
_entity_poly.pdbx_seq_one_letter_code
_entity_poly.pdbx_strand_id
1 'polypeptide(L)'
;PVARNWVCCKTYVIPRRPFEKFSLGPELKLIGEYGLRNQREVWRVKFPLAQIPKAPRELLTLDEKNPRRLFEGKSFLRRLVPLGVLGEGKKKLDFLLGLKIEDFLERRLQ
;
A
#
# COMPACT_ATOMS: atom_id res chain seq x y z
N PRO A 1 25.79 23.85 19.73
CA PRO A 1 24.49 23.16 19.84
C PRO A 1 23.89 22.87 18.46
N VAL A 2 24.06 21.66 17.94
CA VAL A 2 23.54 21.28 16.60
C VAL A 2 22.06 20.94 16.74
N ALA A 3 21.19 21.69 16.07
CA ALA A 3 19.76 21.38 16.03
C ALA A 3 19.56 19.99 15.43
N ARG A 4 19.02 19.08 16.23
CA ARG A 4 18.66 17.73 15.83
C ARG A 4 17.43 17.80 14.92
N ASN A 5 17.62 17.94 13.61
CA ASN A 5 16.55 17.90 12.61
C ASN A 5 16.09 16.46 12.37
N TRP A 6 15.28 15.91 13.28
CA TRP A 6 14.62 14.62 13.06
C TRP A 6 13.28 14.83 12.36
N VAL A 7 13.10 14.18 11.20
CA VAL A 7 11.82 14.16 10.49
C VAL A 7 11.05 12.90 10.92
N CYS A 8 9.88 13.08 11.52
CA CYS A 8 8.97 12.00 11.90
C CYS A 8 7.66 12.10 11.12
N CYS A 9 7.18 10.99 10.58
CA CYS A 9 5.94 10.92 9.80
C CYS A 9 4.98 9.88 10.37
N LYS A 10 3.67 10.14 10.24
CA LYS A 10 2.63 9.18 10.62
C LYS A 10 2.51 8.07 9.57
N THR A 11 2.36 6.83 10.04
CA THR A 11 2.26 5.63 9.18
C THR A 11 0.83 5.10 9.03
N TYR A 12 -0.16 5.78 9.61
CA TYR A 12 -1.56 5.40 9.53
C TYR A 12 -2.47 6.63 9.56
N VAL A 13 -3.69 6.47 9.05
CA VAL A 13 -4.75 7.49 9.08
C VAL A 13 -5.99 6.88 9.70
N ILE A 14 -6.64 7.65 10.59
CA ILE A 14 -7.87 7.24 11.25
C ILE A 14 -9.03 7.36 10.25
N PRO A 15 -9.95 6.38 10.17
CA PRO A 15 -11.12 6.48 9.31
C PRO A 15 -11.94 7.73 9.64
N ARG A 16 -12.48 8.39 8.61
CA ARG A 16 -13.28 9.62 8.78
C ARG A 16 -14.54 9.40 9.62
N ARG A 17 -15.13 8.20 9.53
CA ARG A 17 -16.37 7.82 10.22
C ARG A 17 -16.11 6.54 11.02
N PRO A 18 -15.84 6.64 12.32
CA PRO A 18 -15.40 5.49 13.12
C PRO A 18 -16.45 4.39 13.31
N PHE A 19 -17.75 4.74 13.36
CA PHE A 19 -18.81 3.83 13.78
C PHE A 19 -19.66 3.25 12.64
N GLU A 20 -19.15 3.27 11.41
CA GLU A 20 -19.85 2.65 10.27
C GLU A 20 -19.71 1.13 10.30
N LYS A 21 -20.84 0.43 10.44
CA LYS A 21 -20.90 -1.06 10.43
C LYS A 21 -20.24 -1.67 9.18
N PHE A 22 -20.38 -1.01 8.03
CA PHE A 22 -19.79 -1.46 6.77
C PHE A 22 -18.25 -1.47 6.79
N SER A 23 -17.62 -0.55 7.53
CA SER A 23 -16.16 -0.50 7.67
C SER A 23 -15.66 -1.43 8.77
N LEU A 24 -16.38 -1.51 9.89
CA LEU A 24 -15.98 -2.33 11.05
C LEU A 24 -16.05 -3.83 10.79
N GLY A 25 -17.08 -4.31 10.08
CA GLY A 25 -17.25 -5.74 9.79
C GLY A 25 -16.05 -6.38 9.07
N PRO A 26 -15.62 -5.84 7.91
CA PRO A 26 -14.45 -6.34 7.18
C PRO A 26 -13.13 -6.20 7.97
N GLU A 27 -12.96 -5.11 8.73
CA GLU A 27 -11.76 -4.95 9.56
C GLU A 27 -11.66 -6.03 10.64
N LEU A 28 -12.77 -6.38 11.28
CA LEU A 28 -12.81 -7.44 12.28
C LEU A 28 -12.55 -8.83 11.67
N LYS A 29 -13.04 -9.09 10.46
CA LYS A 29 -12.75 -10.34 9.73
C LYS A 29 -11.25 -10.48 9.46
N LEU A 30 -10.61 -9.43 8.90
CA LEU A 30 -9.17 -9.42 8.64
C LEU A 30 -8.33 -9.60 9.92
N ILE A 31 -8.77 -8.99 11.03
CA ILE A 31 -8.11 -9.16 12.33
C ILE A 31 -8.16 -10.62 12.79
N GLY A 32 -9.29 -11.30 12.61
CA GLY A 32 -9.46 -12.71 12.97
C GLY A 32 -8.65 -13.65 12.09
N GLU A 33 -8.64 -13.43 10.78
CA GLU A 33 -7.94 -14.29 9.81
C GLU A 33 -6.41 -14.21 9.94
N TYR A 34 -5.87 -12.99 10.10
CA TYR A 34 -4.42 -12.75 10.15
C TYR A 34 -3.87 -12.55 11.57
N GLY A 35 -4.68 -12.79 12.61
CA GLY A 35 -4.25 -12.72 14.02
C GLY A 35 -3.71 -11.35 14.45
N LEU A 36 -4.32 -10.26 13.99
CA LEU A 36 -3.83 -8.90 14.27
C LEU A 36 -4.18 -8.48 15.70
N ARG A 37 -3.27 -7.76 16.39
CA ARG A 37 -3.53 -7.32 17.77
C ARG A 37 -4.51 -6.15 17.84
N ASN A 38 -4.45 -5.22 16.89
CA ASN A 38 -5.17 -3.94 16.93
C ASN A 38 -5.63 -3.49 15.54
N GLN A 39 -6.75 -2.74 15.47
CA GLN A 39 -7.20 -2.06 14.23
C GLN A 39 -6.15 -1.10 13.65
N ARG A 40 -5.27 -0.55 14.50
CA ARG A 40 -4.15 0.28 14.04
C ARG A 40 -3.22 -0.45 13.06
N GLU A 41 -3.07 -1.76 13.18
CA GLU A 41 -2.25 -2.55 12.25
C GLU A 41 -2.91 -2.62 10.87
N VAL A 42 -4.22 -2.81 10.84
CA VAL A 42 -5.01 -2.71 9.61
C VAL A 42 -4.84 -1.33 8.98
N TRP A 43 -4.96 -0.26 9.76
CA TRP A 43 -4.81 1.10 9.23
C TRP A 43 -3.40 1.42 8.75
N ARG A 44 -2.36 0.83 9.36
CA ARG A 44 -0.97 0.93 8.90
C ARG A 44 -0.74 0.26 7.56
N VAL A 45 -1.47 -0.80 7.23
CA VAL A 45 -1.41 -1.46 5.92
C VAL A 45 -2.25 -0.71 4.89
N LYS A 46 -3.44 -0.21 5.29
CA LYS A 46 -4.31 0.60 4.43
C LYS A 46 -3.64 1.91 3.97
N PHE A 47 -2.82 2.52 4.81
CA PHE A 47 -2.17 3.80 4.48
C PHE A 47 -1.23 3.74 3.26
N PRO A 48 -0.19 2.88 3.21
CA PRO A 48 0.64 2.73 2.02
C PRO A 48 -0.16 2.19 0.84
N LEU A 49 -1.14 1.30 1.05
CA LEU A 49 -2.01 0.82 -0.03
C LEU A 49 -2.81 1.96 -0.68
N ALA A 50 -3.20 3.00 0.08
CA ALA A 50 -3.84 4.18 -0.48
C ALA A 50 -2.87 5.13 -1.20
N GLN A 51 -1.56 5.04 -0.93
CA GLN A 51 -0.53 5.87 -1.55
C GLN A 51 0.04 5.24 -2.83
N ILE A 52 0.31 3.94 -2.82
CA ILE A 52 0.91 3.18 -3.93
C ILE A 52 0.19 3.42 -5.27
N PRO A 53 -1.15 3.29 -5.39
CA PRO A 53 -1.82 3.43 -6.67
C PRO A 53 -1.93 4.88 -7.16
N LYS A 54 -1.63 5.89 -6.34
CA LYS A 54 -1.69 7.31 -6.78
C LYS A 54 -0.63 7.60 -7.85
N ALA A 55 0.60 7.16 -7.63
CA ALA A 55 1.68 7.42 -8.56
C ALA A 55 1.49 6.71 -9.92
N PRO A 56 1.16 5.40 -10.00
CA PRO A 56 0.83 4.74 -11.26
C PRO A 56 -0.34 5.39 -12.00
N ARG A 57 -1.38 5.91 -11.32
CA ARG A 57 -2.47 6.63 -11.98
C ARG A 57 -1.97 7.86 -12.73
N GLU A 58 -1.07 8.62 -12.12
CA GLU A 58 -0.41 9.78 -12.77
C GLU A 58 0.53 9.36 -13.90
N LEU A 59 1.14 8.17 -13.82
CA LEU A 59 2.04 7.66 -14.86
C LEU A 59 1.30 7.05 -16.04
N LEU A 60 0.11 6.49 -15.82
CA LEU A 60 -0.71 5.87 -16.87
C LEU A 60 -1.36 6.91 -17.80
N THR A 61 -1.50 8.16 -17.37
CA THR A 61 -1.96 9.27 -18.24
C THR A 61 -0.88 9.76 -19.21
N LEU A 62 0.40 9.48 -18.92
CA LEU A 62 1.53 9.85 -19.78
C LEU A 62 1.71 8.82 -20.90
N ASP A 63 2.33 9.23 -22.00
CA ASP A 63 2.68 8.33 -23.11
C ASP A 63 3.66 7.23 -22.68
N GLU A 64 3.59 6.07 -23.33
CA GLU A 64 4.36 4.87 -22.99
C GLU A 64 5.87 5.07 -23.09
N LYS A 65 6.31 5.93 -24.02
CA LYS A 65 7.74 6.21 -24.26
C LYS A 65 8.30 7.32 -23.38
N ASN A 66 7.49 7.94 -22.54
CA ASN A 66 7.94 9.04 -21.68
C ASN A 66 9.01 8.51 -20.69
N PRO A 67 10.17 9.18 -20.56
CA PRO A 67 11.25 8.73 -19.67
C PRO A 67 10.80 8.60 -18.21
N ARG A 68 9.88 9.48 -17.77
CA ARG A 68 9.34 9.45 -16.40
C ARG A 68 8.54 8.18 -16.12
N ARG A 69 7.67 7.78 -17.06
CA ARG A 69 6.86 6.55 -16.98
C ARG A 69 7.74 5.30 -16.94
N LEU A 70 8.78 5.26 -17.78
CA LEU A 70 9.70 4.12 -17.83
C LEU A 70 10.53 3.99 -16.56
N PHE A 71 11.03 5.10 -16.02
CA PHE A 71 11.88 5.08 -14.82
C PHE A 71 11.06 4.79 -13.56
N GLU A 72 10.05 5.60 -13.28
CA GLU A 72 9.21 5.44 -12.09
C GLU A 72 8.43 4.12 -12.14
N GLY A 73 7.89 3.73 -13.30
CA GLY A 73 7.19 2.46 -13.48
C GLY A 73 8.06 1.24 -13.19
N LYS A 74 9.30 1.22 -13.69
CA LYS A 74 10.27 0.15 -13.35
C LYS A 74 10.64 0.16 -11.87
N SER A 75 10.71 1.34 -11.25
CA SER A 75 11.03 1.46 -9.82
C SER A 75 9.96 0.83 -8.92
N PHE A 76 8.67 0.98 -9.25
CA PHE A 76 7.57 0.35 -8.52
C PHE A 76 7.64 -1.17 -8.59
N LEU A 77 7.83 -1.70 -9.80
CA LEU A 77 7.95 -3.14 -10.03
C LEU A 77 9.16 -3.72 -9.29
N ARG A 78 10.31 -3.03 -9.29
CA ARG A 78 11.50 -3.46 -8.53
C ARG A 78 11.28 -3.52 -7.02
N ARG A 79 10.41 -2.68 -6.46
CA ARG A 79 10.11 -2.70 -5.02
C ARG A 79 9.10 -3.78 -4.66
N LEU A 80 8.06 -3.98 -5.47
CA LEU A 80 6.93 -4.83 -5.10
C LEU A 80 7.10 -6.30 -5.48
N VAL A 81 7.93 -6.62 -6.50
CA VAL A 81 8.23 -8.01 -6.88
C VAL A 81 9.00 -8.76 -5.76
N PRO A 82 10.08 -8.22 -5.19
CA PRO A 82 10.78 -8.90 -4.08
C PRO A 82 9.95 -9.03 -2.81
N LEU A 83 9.04 -8.08 -2.57
CA LEU A 83 8.09 -8.16 -1.45
C LEU A 83 7.04 -9.26 -1.66
N GLY A 84 6.93 -9.84 -2.87
CA GLY A 84 5.97 -10.89 -3.20
C GLY A 84 4.51 -10.41 -3.27
N VAL A 85 4.27 -9.10 -3.24
CA VAL A 85 2.93 -8.50 -3.36
C VAL A 85 2.39 -8.67 -4.79
N LEU A 86 3.30 -8.66 -5.78
CA LEU A 86 2.98 -8.94 -7.18
C LEU A 86 3.54 -10.31 -7.57
N GLY A 87 2.70 -11.16 -8.15
CA GLY A 87 3.14 -12.44 -8.73
C GLY A 87 4.09 -12.23 -9.92
N GLU A 88 5.00 -13.17 -10.15
CA GLU A 88 6.09 -13.05 -11.13
C GLU A 88 5.60 -12.82 -12.58
N GLY A 89 4.39 -13.26 -12.91
CA GLY A 89 3.75 -13.05 -14.22
C GLY A 89 2.98 -11.74 -14.38
N LYS A 90 2.79 -10.94 -13.32
CA LYS A 90 1.95 -9.74 -13.31
C LYS A 90 2.77 -8.44 -13.28
N LYS A 91 3.78 -8.30 -14.14
CA LYS A 91 4.72 -7.16 -14.17
C LYS A 91 4.21 -5.95 -14.99
N LYS A 92 2.91 -5.65 -14.94
CA LYS A 92 2.32 -4.45 -15.59
C LYS A 92 1.93 -3.41 -14.55
N LEU A 93 1.99 -2.13 -14.92
CA LEU A 93 1.59 -1.02 -14.05
C LEU A 93 0.12 -1.11 -13.63
N ASP A 94 -0.75 -1.65 -14.48
CA ASP A 94 -2.19 -1.76 -14.21
C ASP A 94 -2.51 -2.62 -12.98
N PHE A 95 -1.69 -3.65 -12.71
CA PHE A 95 -1.89 -4.52 -11.55
C PHE A 95 -1.65 -3.79 -10.23
N LEU A 96 -0.91 -2.68 -10.22
CA LEU A 96 -0.71 -1.85 -9.02
C LEU A 96 -2.00 -1.17 -8.56
N LEU A 97 -2.97 -0.98 -9.46
CA LEU A 97 -4.27 -0.38 -9.14
C LEU A 97 -5.21 -1.35 -8.43
N GLY A 98 -5.01 -2.65 -8.60
CA GLY A 98 -5.87 -3.72 -8.08
C GLY A 98 -5.37 -4.38 -6.81
N LEU A 99 -4.34 -3.85 -6.17
CA LEU A 99 -3.77 -4.41 -4.94
C LEU A 99 -4.79 -4.40 -3.81
N LYS A 100 -4.88 -5.53 -3.09
CA LYS A 100 -5.73 -5.69 -1.91
C LYS A 100 -4.91 -5.64 -0.63
N ILE A 101 -5.62 -5.50 0.49
CA ILE A 101 -4.99 -5.50 1.83
C ILE A 101 -4.41 -6.89 2.15
N GLU A 102 -5.09 -7.94 1.70
CA GLU A 102 -4.69 -9.35 1.83
C GLU A 102 -3.27 -9.59 1.30
N ASP A 103 -2.94 -9.08 0.11
CA ASP A 103 -1.63 -9.25 -0.55
C ASP A 103 -0.44 -8.77 0.31
N PHE A 104 -0.68 -7.80 1.21
CA PHE A 104 0.33 -7.30 2.15
C PHE A 104 0.34 -8.07 3.48
N LEU A 105 -0.82 -8.54 3.93
CA LEU A 105 -0.93 -9.27 5.19
C LEU A 105 -0.35 -10.69 5.07
N GLU A 106 -0.50 -11.35 3.92
CA GLU A 106 0.10 -12.67 3.65
C GLU A 106 1.64 -12.66 3.68
N ARG A 107 2.25 -11.50 3.45
CA ARG A 107 3.72 -11.33 3.42
C ARG A 107 4.30 -10.91 4.76
N ARG A 108 3.46 -10.71 5.77
CA ARG A 108 3.89 -10.34 7.11
C ARG A 108 4.51 -11.56 7.78
N LEU A 109 5.73 -11.39 8.32
CA LEU A 109 6.31 -12.36 9.24
C LEU A 109 5.53 -12.28 10.55
N GLN A 110 4.73 -13.30 10.83
CA GLN A 110 3.88 -13.41 12.01
C GLN A 110 4.61 -14.07 13.18
#